data_AF-A0A2E7Z288-F1
#
_entry.id   AF-A0A2E7Z288-F1
#
_cell.length_a   1.000
_cell.length_b   1.000
_cell.length_c   1.000
_cell.angle_alpha   90.00
_cell.angle_beta   90.00
_cell.angle_gamma   90.00
#
_symmetry.space_group_name_H-M   'P 1'
#
loop_
_entity.id
_entity.type
_entity.pdbx_description
1 polymer ?
#
loop_
_entity_poly.entity_id
_entity_poly.type
_entity_poly.pdbx_seq_one_letter_code
_entity_poly.pdbx_strand_id
1 'polypeptide(L)' 'MSKVFRDRTAAMSPPRVLLTRHPMGRPVSAPFDVEKQRGVLKAGLELLDSATEGGTIIEYEKPYRTGPFDN' A
#
# COMPACT_ATOMS: atom_id res chain seq x y z
N MET A 1 -8.09 6.18 6.45
CA MET A 1 -7.45 5.27 7.43
C MET A 1 -7.53 5.93 8.80
N SER A 2 -7.52 5.18 9.91
CA SER A 2 -7.26 5.83 11.19
C SER A 2 -5.84 6.41 11.12
N LYS A 3 -5.71 7.70 11.46
CA LYS A 3 -4.44 8.45 11.53
C LYS A 3 -3.30 7.65 12.19
N VAL A 4 -3.69 6.73 13.09
CA VAL A 4 -2.86 5.79 13.85
C VAL A 4 -1.83 5.03 13.02
N PHE A 5 -2.20 4.38 11.91
CA PHE A 5 -1.22 3.56 11.17
C PHE A 5 -0.14 4.42 10.53
N ARG A 6 -0.53 5.51 9.88
CA ARG A 6 0.41 6.47 9.28
C ARG A 6 1.33 7.08 10.33
N ASP A 7 0.78 7.52 11.46
CA ASP A 7 1.55 8.14 12.54
C ASP A 7 2.55 7.17 13.16
N ARG A 8 2.16 5.90 13.37
CA ARG A 8 3.05 4.86 13.88
C ARG A 8 4.16 4.51 12.90
N THR A 9 3.83 4.38 11.61
CA THR A 9 4.82 4.13 10.57
C THR A 9 5.79 5.30 10.44
N ALA A 10 5.33 6.54 10.52
CA ALA A 10 6.19 7.72 10.51
C ALA A 10 7.18 7.73 11.69
N ALA A 11 6.74 7.33 12.89
CA ALA A 11 7.61 7.26 14.07
C ALA A 11 8.73 6.20 13.95
N MET A 12 8.59 5.21 13.08
CA MET A 12 9.63 4.20 12.81
C MET A 12 10.72 4.69 11.85
N SER A 13 10.54 5.87 11.24
CA SER A 13 11.45 6.45 10.24
C SER A 13 11.89 5.48 9.12
N PRO A 14 10.96 4.75 8.47
CA PRO A 14 11.29 3.89 7.34
C PRO A 14 11.79 4.72 6.14
N PRO A 15 12.70 4.20 5.31
CA PRO A 15 13.23 4.95 4.18
C PRO A 15 12.15 5.47 3.22
N ARG A 16 11.17 4.63 2.87
CA ARG A 16 10.00 4.95 2.02
C ARG A 16 8.89 3.96 2.33
N VAL A 17 7.62 4.36 2.24
CA VAL A 17 6.48 3.47 2.48
C VAL A 17 5.33 3.75 1.51
N LEU A 18 4.85 2.69 0.86
CA LEU A 18 3.52 2.64 0.27
C LEU A 18 2.55 2.00 1.27
N LEU A 19 1.63 2.78 1.82
CA LEU A 19 0.60 2.31 2.73
C LEU A 19 -0.62 1.82 1.95
N THR A 20 -0.98 0.55 2.12
CA THR A 20 -2.21 -0.01 1.53
C THR A 20 -3.30 -0.16 2.58
N ARG A 21 -4.54 0.15 2.23
CA ARG A 21 -5.73 -0.04 3.10
C ARG A 21 -6.23 -1.49 3.04
N HIS A 22 -5.31 -2.44 3.10
CA HIS A 22 -5.57 -3.86 3.00
C HIS A 22 -5.50 -4.52 4.39
N PRO A 23 -6.19 -5.66 4.60
CA PRO A 23 -6.04 -6.44 5.82
C PRO A 23 -4.57 -6.79 6.10
N MET A 24 -4.21 -6.87 7.38
CA MET A 24 -2.87 -7.28 7.78
C MET A 24 -2.50 -8.64 7.16
N GLY A 25 -1.26 -8.75 6.65
CA GLY A 25 -0.80 -9.94 5.92
C GLY A 25 -1.24 -10.00 4.45
N ARG A 26 -1.95 -8.99 3.94
CA ARG A 26 -2.38 -8.91 2.53
C ARG A 26 -1.96 -7.60 1.86
N PRO A 27 -0.66 -7.21 1.92
CA PRO A 27 -0.21 -5.89 1.45
C PRO A 27 -0.53 -5.65 -0.03
N VAL A 28 -0.56 -6.69 -0.86
CA VAL A 28 -0.76 -6.58 -2.32
C VAL A 28 -2.19 -6.84 -2.81
N SER A 29 -3.20 -6.98 -1.93
CA SER A 29 -4.59 -7.38 -2.22
C SER A 29 -4.89 -8.87 -1.95
N ALA A 30 -6.11 -9.28 -2.27
CA ALA A 30 -6.65 -10.63 -2.13
C ALA A 30 -5.94 -11.63 -3.07
N PRO A 31 -6.04 -12.94 -2.79
CA PRO A 31 -5.67 -13.98 -3.75
C PRO A 31 -6.40 -13.78 -5.09
N PHE A 32 -5.70 -14.04 -6.19
CA PHE A 32 -6.20 -13.96 -7.57
C PHE A 32 -6.66 -12.58 -8.08
N ASP A 33 -6.59 -11.52 -7.26
CA ASP A 33 -6.78 -10.14 -7.70
C ASP A 33 -5.52 -9.61 -8.40
N VAL A 34 -5.16 -10.23 -9.53
CA VAL A 34 -3.92 -9.98 -10.28
C VAL A 34 -3.83 -8.51 -10.70
N GLU A 35 -4.95 -7.93 -11.11
CA GLU A 35 -5.05 -6.51 -11.47
C GLU A 35 -4.65 -5.60 -10.32
N LYS A 36 -5.19 -5.81 -9.11
CA LYS A 36 -4.82 -4.97 -7.96
C LYS A 36 -3.43 -5.27 -7.44
N GLN A 37 -3.00 -6.54 -7.42
CA GLN A 37 -1.62 -6.92 -7.07
C GLN A 37 -0.61 -6.19 -7.95
N ARG A 38 -0.83 -6.22 -9.27
CA ARG A 38 -0.01 -5.48 -10.22
C ARG A 38 -0.09 -3.97 -9.97
N GLY A 39 -1.27 -3.45 -9.66
CA GLY A 39 -1.47 -2.04 -9.34
C GLY A 39 -0.67 -1.58 -8.12
N VAL A 40 -0.67 -2.35 -7.03
CA VAL A 40 0.11 -2.04 -5.81
C VAL A 40 1.61 -2.08 -6.12
N LEU A 41 2.08 -3.10 -6.84
CA LEU A 41 3.50 -3.22 -7.19
C LEU A 41 3.96 -2.05 -8.06
N LYS A 42 3.17 -1.65 -9.07
CA LYS A 42 3.47 -0.48 -9.90
C LYS A 42 3.53 0.81 -9.08
N ALA A 43 2.59 1.01 -8.14
CA ALA A 43 2.64 2.18 -7.25
C ALA A 43 3.87 2.17 -6.34
N GLY A 44 4.34 0.99 -5.92
CA GLY A 44 5.58 0.85 -5.16
C GLY A 44 6.80 1.21 -6.00
N LEU A 45 6.86 0.78 -7.26
CA LEU A 45 7.94 1.15 -8.18
C LEU A 45 7.91 2.65 -8.48
N GLU A 46 6.73 3.23 -8.74
CA GLU A 46 6.57 4.67 -8.95
C GLU A 46 7.07 5.48 -7.73
N LEU A 47 6.83 4.99 -6.51
CA LEU A 47 7.38 5.62 -5.30
C LEU A 47 8.91 5.59 -5.29
N LEU A 48 9.52 4.51 -5.79
CA LEU A 48 10.99 4.44 -5.84
C LEU A 48 11.58 5.46 -6.81
N ASP A 49 10.88 5.72 -7.92
CA ASP A 49 11.31 6.66 -8.95
C ASP A 49 11.01 8.12 -8.59
N SER A 50 9.88 8.39 -7.93
CA SER A 50 9.38 9.75 -7.66
C SER A 50 9.76 10.33 -6.30
N ALA A 51 10.10 9.49 -5.31
CA ALA A 51 10.44 9.99 -3.97
C ALA A 51 11.82 10.69 -3.95
N THR A 52 11.81 11.99 -3.70
CA THR A 52 13.02 12.81 -3.58
C THR A 52 13.58 12.90 -2.16
N GLU A 53 12.86 12.38 -1.17
CA GLU A 53 13.20 12.50 0.26
C GLU A 53 13.11 11.14 0.98
N GLY A 54 13.94 10.96 2.00
CA GLY A 54 13.80 9.84 2.93
C GLY A 54 12.56 10.03 3.82
N GLY A 55 11.90 8.94 4.20
CA GLY A 55 10.68 8.98 4.99
C GLY A 55 9.42 9.30 4.18
N THR A 56 9.47 9.31 2.85
CA THR A 56 8.26 9.53 2.04
C THR A 56 7.26 8.39 2.26
N ILE A 57 6.05 8.77 2.71
CA ILE A 57 4.92 7.87 2.91
C ILE A 57 3.80 8.29 1.98
N ILE A 58 3.41 7.40 1.06
CA ILE A 58 2.25 7.59 0.18
C ILE A 58 1.18 6.54 0.48
N GLU A 59 -0.09 6.88 0.26
CA GLU A 59 -1.21 5.95 0.40
C GLU A 59 -1.64 5.40 -0.96
N TYR A 60 -1.82 4.09 -1.05
CA TYR A 60 -2.46 3.47 -2.20
C TYR A 60 -3.96 3.75 -2.17
N GLU A 61 -4.47 4.39 -3.23
CA GLU A 61 -5.84 4.93 -3.26
C GLU A 61 -6.92 3.84 -3.34
N LYS A 62 -6.63 2.73 -4.05
CA LYS A 62 -7.66 1.72 -4.31
C LYS A 62 -7.92 0.88 -3.06
N PRO A 63 -9.20 0.67 -2.67
CA PRO A 63 -9.54 -0.12 -1.50
C PRO A 63 -9.27 -1.61 -1.73
N TYR A 64 -9.18 -2.34 -0.62
CA TYR A 64 -9.20 -3.80 -0.66
C TYR A 64 -10.50 -4.30 -1.30
N ARG A 65 -10.44 -5.41 -2.06
CA ARG A 65 -11.65 -5.99 -2.67
C ARG A 65 -12.60 -6.49 -1.57
N THR A 66 -13.84 -6.02 -1.57
CA THR A 66 -14.92 -6.53 -0.72
C THR A 66 -15.81 -7.46 -1.55
N GLY A 67 -15.72 -8.78 -1.34
CA GLY A 67 -16.56 -9.77 -2.04
C GLY A 67 -15.98 -11.19 -1.99
N PRO A 68 -16.80 -12.25 -2.09
CA PRO A 68 -16.33 -13.63 -2.27
C PRO A 68 -15.50 -13.73 -3.54
N PHE A 69 -14.73 -14.80 -3.72
CA PHE A 69 -13.75 -15.07 -4.78
C PHE A 69 -14.35 -15.05 -6.21
N ASP A 70 -15.07 -14.00 -6.59
CA ASP A 70 -15.72 -13.95 -7.88
C ASP A 70 -14.66 -13.84 -8.97
N ASN A 71 -14.73 -14.88 -9.81
CA ASN A 71 -13.82 -15.33 -10.86
C ASN A 71 -13.49 -14.25 -11.90
#